data_AF-A3SLB0-F1
#
_entry.id   AF-A3SLB0-F1
#
_cell.length_a   1.000
_cell.length_b   1.000
_cell.length_c   1.000
_cell.angle_alpha   90.00
_cell.angle_beta   90.00
_cell.angle_gamma   90.00
#
_symmetry.space_group_name_H-M   'P 1'
#
loop_
_entity.id
_entity.type
_entity.pdbx_description
1 polymer ?
#
loop_
_entity_poly.entity_id
_entity_poly.type
_entity_poly.pdbx_seq_one_letter_code
_entity_poly.pdbx_strand_id
1 'polypeptide(L)'
;MGRRWIMVELGEHAESHIVPRLKKVIDGQDPSGITENVGWQGGGGYRYFRLAPSLLQKDQWGQHVISKDYKPEMLAEAVCKLMGFTYAPSQNHFWQHGHSTENDFIYVTTQRLTYDALRKLSHEVGERRTLLVCCRAHDENTFDNLTVRKIPHAVMAKCEWGRDDYSLNIQEASAEPITEGDLDEDDTVEAAE
;
A
#
# COMPACT_ATOMS: atom_id res chain seq x y z
N MET A 1 16.45 3.41 22.37
CA MET A 1 16.37 4.23 21.14
C MET A 1 14.95 4.66 20.76
N GLY A 2 13.90 3.84 20.90
CA GLY A 2 12.49 4.31 20.81
C GLY A 2 12.03 4.92 19.46
N ARG A 3 12.88 4.87 18.43
CA ARG A 3 12.62 5.46 17.11
C ARG A 3 11.80 4.51 16.25
N ARG A 4 10.95 5.08 15.39
CA ARG A 4 10.27 4.37 14.30
C ARG A 4 11.09 4.53 13.02
N TRP A 5 11.16 3.49 12.20
CA TRP A 5 11.95 3.48 10.98
C TRP A 5 11.16 2.85 9.84
N ILE A 6 11.52 3.23 8.61
CA ILE A 6 11.07 2.62 7.37
C ILE A 6 12.33 2.34 6.58
N MET A 7 12.48 1.10 6.10
CA MET A 7 13.60 0.69 5.26
C MET A 7 13.03 0.24 3.92
N VAL A 8 13.65 0.67 2.83
CA VAL A 8 13.30 0.29 1.46
C VAL A 8 14.53 -0.35 0.85
N GLU A 9 14.36 -1.53 0.26
CA GLU A 9 15.46 -2.32 -0.28
C GLU A 9 15.07 -2.93 -1.63
N LEU A 10 16.00 -2.95 -2.60
CA LEU A 10 15.73 -3.38 -3.98
C LEU A 10 16.38 -4.73 -4.36
N GLY A 11 15.59 -5.80 -4.41
CA GLY A 11 16.06 -7.11 -4.88
C GLY A 11 16.41 -8.07 -3.74
N GLU A 12 17.10 -9.16 -4.07
CA GLU A 12 17.17 -10.36 -3.21
C GLU A 12 17.89 -10.15 -1.87
N HIS A 13 18.70 -9.11 -1.74
CA HIS A 13 19.36 -8.76 -0.47
C HIS A 13 18.40 -8.34 0.64
N ALA A 14 17.19 -7.87 0.31
CA ALA A 14 16.14 -7.62 1.29
C ALA A 14 15.84 -8.89 2.09
N GLU A 15 15.74 -10.04 1.41
CA GLU A 15 15.43 -11.32 2.02
C GLU A 15 16.67 -12.06 2.54
N SER A 16 17.78 -11.99 1.81
CA SER A 16 19.00 -12.75 2.14
C SER A 16 19.88 -12.09 3.21
N HIS A 17 19.88 -10.75 3.33
CA HIS A 17 20.76 -10.01 4.25
C HIS A 17 19.98 -9.21 5.28
N ILE A 18 19.03 -8.39 4.84
CA ILE A 18 18.31 -7.45 5.70
C ILE A 18 17.39 -8.19 6.69
N VAL A 19 16.54 -9.10 6.20
CA VAL A 19 15.63 -9.88 7.06
C VAL A 19 16.38 -10.67 8.16
N PRO A 20 17.45 -11.44 7.85
CA PRO A 20 18.22 -12.13 8.89
C PRO A 20 18.89 -11.19 9.88
N ARG A 21 19.43 -10.05 9.42
CA ARG A 21 20.03 -9.04 10.30
C ARG A 21 18.99 -8.43 11.23
N LEU A 22 17.83 -8.02 10.73
CA LEU A 22 16.76 -7.43 11.54
C LEU A 22 16.25 -8.40 12.60
N LYS A 23 16.16 -9.71 12.27
CA LYS A 23 15.85 -10.74 13.27
C LYS A 23 16.90 -10.75 14.39
N LYS A 24 18.19 -10.78 14.06
CA LYS A 24 19.27 -10.72 15.07
C LYS A 24 19.23 -9.44 15.90
N VAL A 25 18.94 -8.28 15.32
CA VAL A 25 18.79 -7.01 16.05
C VAL A 25 17.63 -7.10 17.04
N ILE A 26 16.48 -7.63 16.63
CA ILE A 26 15.31 -7.81 17.49
C ILE A 26 15.57 -8.84 18.59
N ASP A 27 16.31 -9.90 18.28
CA ASP A 27 16.67 -10.94 19.24
C ASP A 27 17.81 -10.52 20.19
N GLY A 28 18.40 -9.33 20.00
CA GLY A 28 19.53 -8.83 20.79
C GLY A 28 20.87 -9.54 20.51
N GLN A 29 20.97 -10.20 19.35
CA GLN A 29 22.12 -11.04 18.96
C GLN A 29 23.02 -10.39 17.91
N ASP A 30 22.71 -9.16 17.46
CA ASP A 30 23.54 -8.42 16.51
C ASP A 30 24.54 -7.51 17.24
N PRO A 31 25.84 -7.86 17.30
CA PRO A 31 26.86 -7.04 17.97
C PRO A 31 27.30 -5.84 17.12
N SER A 32 26.81 -5.71 15.88
CA SER A 32 27.31 -4.69 14.96
C SER A 32 26.67 -3.30 15.14
N GLY A 33 27.28 -2.28 14.56
CA GLY A 33 26.79 -0.90 14.60
C GLY A 33 26.93 -0.29 16.00
N ILE A 34 25.88 0.40 16.47
CA ILE A 34 25.88 1.09 17.76
C ILE A 34 25.32 0.23 18.90
N THR A 35 25.04 -1.06 18.67
CA THR A 35 24.38 -1.96 19.65
C THR A 35 25.06 -1.92 21.02
N GLU A 36 26.39 -2.05 21.06
CA GLU A 36 27.17 -2.00 22.30
C GLU A 36 27.12 -0.61 22.95
N ASN A 37 27.34 0.45 22.17
CA ASN A 37 27.34 1.84 22.65
C ASN A 37 26.04 2.25 23.32
N VAL A 38 24.91 1.70 22.87
CA VAL A 38 23.58 2.00 23.43
C VAL A 38 23.04 0.91 24.35
N GLY A 39 23.82 -0.13 24.63
CA GLY A 39 23.42 -1.27 25.46
C GLY A 39 22.13 -1.94 24.97
N TRP A 40 21.95 -2.09 23.65
CA TRP A 40 20.73 -2.66 23.08
C TRP A 40 20.60 -4.15 23.42
N GLN A 41 19.50 -4.56 24.05
CA GLN A 41 19.25 -5.94 24.50
C GLN A 41 18.19 -6.67 23.65
N GLY A 42 17.80 -6.11 22.51
CA GLY A 42 16.72 -6.64 21.68
C GLY A 42 15.36 -6.00 21.97
N GLY A 43 14.34 -6.46 21.23
CA GLY A 43 12.95 -6.02 21.30
C GLY A 43 12.43 -5.35 20.02
N GLY A 44 11.14 -5.06 20.03
CA GLY A 44 10.43 -4.45 18.90
C GLY A 44 9.98 -5.47 17.85
N GLY A 45 9.70 -4.96 16.65
CA GLY A 45 9.21 -5.75 15.53
C GLY A 45 9.08 -4.89 14.28
N TYR A 46 8.96 -5.55 13.14
CA TYR A 46 8.73 -4.88 11.87
C TYR A 46 7.62 -5.59 11.09
N ARG A 47 7.02 -4.84 10.17
CA ARG A 47 6.17 -5.42 9.13
C ARG A 47 6.97 -5.44 7.84
N TYR A 48 7.03 -6.60 7.22
CA TYR A 48 7.68 -6.77 5.93
C TYR A 48 6.63 -6.66 4.82
N PHE A 49 6.89 -5.77 3.86
CA PHE A 49 6.04 -5.59 2.69
C PHE A 49 6.88 -5.75 1.43
N ARG A 50 6.29 -6.39 0.42
CA ARG A 50 6.87 -6.47 -0.92
C ARG A 50 6.01 -5.65 -1.87
N LEU A 51 6.65 -4.85 -2.72
CA LEU A 51 5.95 -4.11 -3.76
C LEU A 51 5.36 -5.12 -4.76
N ALA A 52 4.04 -5.06 -4.94
CA ALA A 52 3.34 -5.87 -5.92
C ALA A 52 3.63 -5.36 -7.35
N PRO A 53 3.52 -6.21 -8.38
CA PRO A 53 3.58 -5.75 -9.77
C PRO A 53 2.48 -4.69 -10.04
N SER A 54 2.58 -3.98 -11.17
CA SER A 54 1.56 -3.01 -11.58
C SER A 54 0.17 -3.67 -11.65
N LEU A 55 -0.81 -3.07 -10.99
CA LEU A 55 -2.22 -3.52 -10.98
C LEU A 55 -2.82 -3.52 -12.39
N LEU A 56 -2.50 -2.49 -13.17
CA LEU A 56 -2.98 -2.30 -14.52
C LEU A 56 -1.85 -2.55 -15.53
N GLN A 57 -2.20 -3.24 -16.60
CA GLN A 57 -1.37 -3.45 -17.79
C GLN A 57 -2.13 -3.01 -19.04
N LYS A 58 -1.42 -2.65 -20.10
CA LYS A 58 -2.04 -2.37 -21.40
C LYS A 58 -2.20 -3.67 -22.18
N ASP A 59 -3.38 -3.87 -22.76
CA ASP A 59 -3.60 -4.96 -23.71
C ASP A 59 -3.07 -4.62 -25.11
N GLN A 60 -3.27 -5.54 -26.07
CA GLN A 60 -2.83 -5.37 -27.46
C GLN A 60 -3.48 -4.17 -28.17
N TRP A 61 -4.58 -3.65 -27.64
CA TRP A 61 -5.31 -2.49 -28.16
C TRP A 61 -5.06 -1.22 -27.35
N GLY A 62 -4.12 -1.25 -26.38
CA GLY A 62 -3.78 -0.11 -25.53
C GLY A 62 -4.79 0.17 -24.41
N GLN A 63 -5.74 -0.72 -24.15
CA GLN A 63 -6.69 -0.58 -23.04
C GLN A 63 -6.08 -1.08 -21.73
N HIS A 64 -6.40 -0.39 -20.63
CA HIS A 64 -5.97 -0.79 -19.30
C HIS A 64 -6.82 -1.95 -18.79
N VAL A 65 -6.16 -3.09 -18.57
CA VAL A 65 -6.75 -4.30 -17.99
C VAL A 65 -6.04 -4.66 -16.70
N ILE A 66 -6.75 -5.34 -15.79
CA ILE A 66 -6.15 -5.85 -14.56
C ILE A 66 -5.08 -6.89 -14.94
N SER A 67 -3.88 -6.76 -14.36
CA SER A 67 -2.80 -7.71 -14.57
C SER A 67 -3.22 -9.13 -14.15
N LYS A 68 -2.78 -10.13 -14.92
CA LYS A 68 -3.08 -11.55 -14.65
C LYS A 68 -2.36 -12.07 -13.42
N ASP A 69 -1.31 -11.38 -12.98
CA ASP A 69 -0.50 -11.77 -11.83
C ASP A 69 -1.19 -11.46 -10.50
N TYR A 70 -2.28 -10.68 -10.54
CA TYR A 70 -3.06 -10.34 -9.35
C TYR A 70 -4.03 -11.45 -8.96
N LYS A 71 -3.79 -12.01 -7.77
CA LYS A 71 -4.79 -12.82 -7.05
C LYS A 71 -5.94 -11.94 -6.54
N PRO A 72 -7.14 -12.51 -6.34
CA PRO A 72 -8.28 -11.75 -5.82
C PRO A 72 -8.01 -11.06 -4.47
N GLU A 73 -7.25 -11.70 -3.56
CA GLU A 73 -6.94 -11.10 -2.26
C GLU A 73 -6.03 -9.88 -2.41
N MET A 74 -5.00 -9.99 -3.26
CA MET A 74 -4.07 -8.88 -3.54
C MET A 74 -4.79 -7.72 -4.23
N LEU A 75 -5.73 -8.02 -5.12
CA LEU A 75 -6.55 -7.00 -5.78
C LEU A 75 -7.43 -6.26 -4.76
N ALA A 76 -8.07 -7.00 -3.86
CA ALA A 76 -8.89 -6.41 -2.80
C ALA A 76 -8.03 -5.51 -1.90
N GLU A 77 -6.87 -5.97 -1.45
CA GLU A 77 -5.97 -5.18 -0.62
C GLU A 77 -5.49 -3.91 -1.34
N ALA A 78 -5.04 -4.03 -2.59
CA ALA A 78 -4.57 -2.91 -3.39
C ALA A 78 -5.66 -1.87 -3.61
N VAL A 79 -6.86 -2.30 -4.03
CA VAL A 79 -7.99 -1.40 -4.28
C VAL A 79 -8.49 -0.76 -3.00
N CYS A 80 -8.51 -1.48 -1.87
CA CYS A 80 -8.83 -0.88 -0.57
C CYS A 80 -7.89 0.28 -0.26
N LYS A 81 -6.57 0.06 -0.35
CA LYS A 81 -5.56 1.09 -0.07
C LYS A 81 -5.67 2.28 -1.03
N LEU A 82 -5.85 2.03 -2.33
CA LEU A 82 -5.99 3.09 -3.35
C LEU A 82 -7.24 3.95 -3.15
N MET A 83 -8.31 3.37 -2.60
CA MET A 83 -9.56 4.05 -2.32
C MET A 83 -9.61 4.67 -0.91
N GLY A 84 -8.56 4.52 -0.10
CA GLY A 84 -8.52 5.05 1.27
C GLY A 84 -9.28 4.20 2.30
N PHE A 85 -9.50 2.92 2.01
CA PHE A 85 -10.12 1.96 2.91
C PHE A 85 -9.05 1.13 3.62
N THR A 86 -9.31 0.79 4.87
CA THR A 86 -8.50 -0.17 5.62
C THR A 86 -8.89 -1.57 5.18
N TYR A 87 -7.93 -2.32 4.62
CA TYR A 87 -8.15 -3.72 4.26
C TYR A 87 -8.32 -4.57 5.53
N ALA A 88 -9.52 -5.12 5.69
CA ALA A 88 -9.94 -5.90 6.85
C ALA A 88 -11.07 -6.83 6.41
N PRO A 89 -10.75 -7.94 5.72
CA PRO A 89 -11.74 -8.85 5.20
C PRO A 89 -12.52 -9.52 6.34
N SER A 90 -13.84 -9.49 6.26
CA SER A 90 -14.73 -10.11 7.23
C SER A 90 -14.84 -11.61 6.99
N GLN A 91 -14.91 -12.39 8.07
CA GLN A 91 -15.18 -13.83 7.98
C GLN A 91 -16.68 -14.11 7.83
N ASN A 92 -17.54 -13.17 8.22
CA ASN A 92 -18.99 -13.35 8.24
C ASN A 92 -19.67 -12.82 6.96
N HIS A 93 -19.10 -11.79 6.36
CA HIS A 93 -19.67 -11.12 5.18
C HIS A 93 -18.68 -11.20 4.02
N PHE A 94 -19.02 -11.97 3.00
CA PHE A 94 -18.17 -12.15 1.82
C PHE A 94 -17.91 -10.84 1.06
N TRP A 95 -18.81 -9.86 1.15
CA TRP A 95 -18.69 -8.58 0.47
C TRP A 95 -17.88 -7.54 1.25
N GLN A 96 -17.57 -7.79 2.52
CA GLN A 96 -16.86 -6.85 3.36
C GLN A 96 -15.35 -7.12 3.29
N HIS A 97 -14.67 -6.53 2.30
CA HIS A 97 -13.22 -6.65 2.15
C HIS A 97 -12.43 -5.61 2.94
N GLY A 98 -13.05 -4.47 3.23
CA GLY A 98 -12.46 -3.40 4.03
C GLY A 98 -13.49 -2.38 4.48
N HIS A 99 -13.06 -1.45 5.32
CA HIS A 99 -13.91 -0.37 5.84
C HIS A 99 -13.14 0.96 5.86
N SER A 100 -13.87 2.06 5.70
CA SER A 100 -13.36 3.42 5.90
C SER A 100 -13.87 3.98 7.22
N THR A 101 -15.18 3.89 7.44
CA THR A 101 -15.87 4.27 8.69
C THR A 101 -16.68 3.08 9.22
N GLU A 102 -17.46 3.26 10.29
CA GLU A 102 -18.29 2.21 10.87
C GLU A 102 -19.41 1.72 9.93
N ASN A 103 -19.86 2.58 9.01
CA ASN A 103 -20.97 2.27 8.11
C ASN A 103 -20.55 2.21 6.63
N ASP A 104 -19.27 2.48 6.32
CA ASP A 104 -18.79 2.54 4.94
C ASP A 104 -17.79 1.43 4.63
N PHE A 105 -18.17 0.58 3.68
CA PHE A 105 -17.48 -0.66 3.34
C PHE A 105 -17.08 -0.69 1.87
N ILE A 106 -16.11 -1.55 1.55
CA ILE A 106 -15.68 -1.80 0.18
C ILE A 106 -15.78 -3.28 -0.17
N TYR A 107 -16.33 -3.54 -1.35
CA TYR A 107 -16.35 -4.84 -2.00
C TYR A 107 -15.58 -4.78 -3.32
N VAL A 108 -14.67 -5.73 -3.53
CA VAL A 108 -13.84 -5.77 -4.74
C VAL A 108 -14.03 -7.11 -5.44
N THR A 109 -14.44 -7.10 -6.70
CA THR A 109 -14.67 -8.33 -7.47
C THR A 109 -14.16 -8.22 -8.90
N THR A 110 -13.60 -9.31 -9.42
CA THR A 110 -13.20 -9.41 -10.83
C THR A 110 -14.37 -9.82 -11.74
N GLN A 111 -15.50 -10.19 -11.15
CA GLN A 111 -16.69 -10.64 -11.88
C GLN A 111 -17.51 -9.45 -12.38
N ARG A 112 -18.34 -9.70 -13.40
CA ARG A 112 -19.40 -8.77 -13.80
C ARG A 112 -20.55 -8.88 -12.81
N LEU A 113 -21.02 -7.74 -12.31
CA LEU A 113 -22.21 -7.69 -11.46
C LEU A 113 -23.45 -7.43 -12.30
N THR A 114 -24.40 -8.35 -12.25
CA THR A 114 -25.71 -8.20 -12.87
C THR A 114 -26.65 -7.41 -11.96
N TYR A 115 -27.73 -6.87 -12.51
CA TYR A 115 -28.76 -6.17 -11.74
C TYR A 115 -29.31 -7.00 -10.57
N ASP A 116 -29.57 -8.30 -10.78
CA ASP A 116 -30.07 -9.20 -9.71
C ASP A 116 -29.04 -9.40 -8.59
N ALA A 117 -27.75 -9.47 -8.94
CA ALA A 117 -26.67 -9.55 -7.96
C ALA A 117 -26.56 -8.26 -7.14
N LEU A 118 -26.66 -7.09 -7.80
CA LEU A 118 -26.67 -5.79 -7.12
C LEU A 118 -27.88 -5.65 -6.19
N ARG A 119 -29.05 -6.13 -6.61
CA ARG A 119 -30.26 -6.13 -5.77
C ARG A 119 -30.06 -6.97 -4.50
N LYS A 120 -29.53 -8.18 -4.63
CA LYS A 120 -29.23 -9.06 -3.49
C LYS A 120 -28.21 -8.43 -2.54
N LEU A 121 -27.14 -7.85 -3.09
CA LEU A 121 -26.13 -7.12 -2.31
C LEU A 121 -26.75 -5.93 -1.57
N SER A 122 -27.58 -5.12 -2.24
CA SER A 122 -28.24 -3.96 -1.61
C SER A 122 -29.11 -4.39 -0.43
N HIS A 123 -29.88 -5.49 -0.56
CA HIS A 123 -30.66 -6.03 0.55
C HIS A 123 -29.80 -6.55 1.71
N GLU A 124 -28.66 -7.18 1.44
CA GLU A 124 -27.77 -7.71 2.49
C GLU A 124 -26.99 -6.62 3.23
N VAL A 125 -26.55 -5.58 2.51
CA VAL A 125 -25.93 -4.38 3.09
C VAL A 125 -26.95 -3.61 3.92
N GLY A 126 -28.20 -3.53 3.46
CA GLY A 126 -29.26 -2.78 4.13
C GLY A 126 -29.08 -1.27 3.98
N GLU A 127 -30.00 -0.52 4.59
CA GLU A 127 -30.15 0.93 4.37
C GLU A 127 -29.25 1.78 5.28
N ARG A 128 -28.70 1.19 6.35
CA ARG A 128 -27.85 1.91 7.32
C ARG A 128 -26.37 1.94 6.96
N ARG A 129 -25.97 1.18 5.93
CA ARG A 129 -24.58 1.00 5.51
C ARG A 129 -24.43 1.40 4.06
N THR A 130 -23.29 1.95 3.71
CA THR A 130 -22.89 2.23 2.34
C THR A 130 -21.86 1.21 1.89
N LEU A 131 -21.96 0.79 0.63
CA LEU A 131 -21.01 -0.14 0.04
C LEU A 131 -20.46 0.43 -1.28
N LEU A 132 -19.15 0.67 -1.30
CA LEU A 132 -18.39 0.92 -2.51
C LEU A 132 -18.06 -0.41 -3.19
N VAL A 133 -18.63 -0.65 -4.37
CA VAL A 133 -18.40 -1.87 -5.14
C VAL A 133 -17.47 -1.57 -6.31
N CYS A 134 -16.25 -2.09 -6.22
CA CYS A 134 -15.26 -2.03 -7.29
C CYS A 134 -15.30 -3.33 -8.09
N CYS A 135 -15.85 -3.29 -9.30
CA CYS A 135 -16.00 -4.47 -10.15
C CYS A 135 -15.33 -4.30 -11.52
N ARG A 136 -15.23 -5.40 -12.29
CA ARG A 136 -14.75 -5.33 -13.69
C ARG A 136 -15.78 -4.67 -14.60
N ALA A 137 -17.04 -5.04 -14.44
CA ALA A 137 -18.17 -4.52 -15.19
C ALA A 137 -19.44 -4.63 -14.34
N HIS A 138 -20.41 -3.76 -14.59
CA HIS A 138 -21.70 -3.78 -13.91
C HIS A 138 -22.82 -3.34 -14.85
N ASP A 139 -24.03 -3.78 -14.52
CA ASP A 139 -25.27 -3.19 -15.04
C ASP A 139 -25.54 -1.83 -14.36
N GLU A 140 -26.52 -1.08 -14.84
CA GLU A 140 -26.89 0.21 -14.24
C GLU A 140 -27.30 0.03 -12.77
N ASN A 141 -26.70 0.84 -11.90
CA ASN A 141 -27.03 0.86 -10.49
C ASN A 141 -28.16 1.87 -10.23
N THR A 142 -29.22 1.40 -9.60
CA THR A 142 -30.39 2.21 -9.18
C THR A 142 -30.54 2.26 -7.65
N PHE A 143 -29.61 1.67 -6.90
CA PHE A 143 -29.67 1.60 -5.44
C PHE A 143 -28.82 2.70 -4.79
N ASP A 144 -29.41 3.47 -3.88
CA ASP A 144 -28.76 4.62 -3.23
C ASP A 144 -27.67 4.22 -2.21
N ASN A 145 -27.79 3.02 -1.62
CA ASN A 145 -26.82 2.49 -0.66
C ASN A 145 -25.57 1.88 -1.33
N LEU A 146 -25.59 1.68 -2.65
CA LEU A 146 -24.48 1.10 -3.41
C LEU A 146 -23.82 2.15 -4.29
N THR A 147 -22.49 2.27 -4.21
CA THR A 147 -21.71 3.03 -5.19
C THR A 147 -20.90 2.06 -6.02
N VAL A 148 -21.29 1.83 -7.28
CA VAL A 148 -20.60 0.87 -8.16
C VAL A 148 -19.63 1.60 -9.08
N ARG A 149 -18.37 1.18 -9.09
CA ARG A 149 -17.31 1.71 -9.96
C ARG A 149 -16.55 0.61 -10.67
N LYS A 150 -16.13 0.87 -11.90
CA LYS A 150 -15.20 -0.01 -12.63
C LYS A 150 -13.78 0.17 -12.10
N ILE A 151 -13.09 -0.93 -11.78
CA ILE A 151 -11.74 -0.92 -11.20
C ILE A 151 -10.76 -0.07 -12.04
N PRO A 152 -10.60 -0.29 -13.36
CA PRO A 152 -9.62 0.49 -14.13
C PRO A 152 -9.89 1.99 -14.07
N HIS A 153 -11.15 2.40 -14.19
CA HIS A 153 -11.51 3.82 -14.14
C HIS A 153 -11.33 4.43 -12.74
N ALA A 154 -11.60 3.67 -11.68
CA ALA A 154 -11.46 4.13 -10.31
C ALA A 154 -9.99 4.37 -9.91
N VAL A 155 -9.07 3.52 -10.40
CA VAL A 155 -7.66 3.56 -10.00
C VAL A 155 -6.76 4.29 -11.00
N MET A 156 -7.20 4.50 -12.25
CA MET A 156 -6.38 5.13 -13.29
C MET A 156 -5.89 6.53 -12.92
N ALA A 157 -6.70 7.34 -12.25
CA ALA A 157 -6.32 8.70 -11.85
C ALA A 157 -5.44 8.77 -10.59
N LYS A 158 -5.24 7.66 -9.89
CA LYS A 158 -4.55 7.63 -8.58
C LYS A 158 -3.04 7.40 -8.71
N CYS A 159 -2.59 6.72 -9.77
CA CYS A 159 -1.20 6.33 -9.94
C CYS A 159 -0.80 6.33 -11.42
N GLU A 160 0.51 6.38 -11.66
CA GLU A 160 1.07 6.00 -12.95
C GLU A 160 1.18 4.47 -13.02
N TRP A 161 0.82 3.89 -14.17
CA TRP A 161 0.73 2.44 -14.34
C TRP A 161 1.66 1.94 -15.44
N GLY A 162 2.22 0.75 -15.25
CA GLY A 162 3.07 0.10 -16.26
C GLY A 162 4.39 0.83 -16.55
N ARG A 163 4.89 1.60 -15.58
CA ARG A 163 6.25 2.15 -15.58
C ARG A 163 7.12 1.28 -14.69
N ASP A 164 8.11 0.63 -15.29
CA ASP A 164 9.22 -0.06 -14.61
C ASP A 164 10.54 0.69 -14.80
N ASP A 165 10.48 1.87 -15.43
CA ASP A 165 11.61 2.73 -15.64
C ASP A 165 11.79 3.64 -14.43
N TYR A 166 12.97 3.55 -13.79
CA TYR A 166 13.42 4.44 -12.71
C TYR A 166 13.76 5.85 -13.24
N SER A 167 12.90 6.37 -14.12
CA SER A 167 12.92 7.70 -14.69
C SER A 167 12.35 8.67 -13.65
N LEU A 168 13.04 8.82 -12.53
CA LEU A 168 12.68 9.85 -11.56
C LEU A 168 12.83 11.21 -12.27
N ASN A 169 11.73 11.95 -12.37
CA ASN A 169 11.82 13.39 -12.58
C ASN A 169 12.41 13.95 -11.29
N ILE A 170 13.75 13.95 -11.20
CA ILE A 170 14.47 14.75 -10.21
C ILE A 170 14.14 16.18 -10.59
N GLN A 171 13.07 16.72 -10.00
CA GLN A 171 12.99 18.16 -9.84
C GLN A 171 14.20 18.47 -8.98
N GLU A 172 15.22 19.08 -9.57
CA GLU A 172 16.32 19.66 -8.81
C GLU A 172 15.68 20.47 -7.70
N ALA A 173 15.78 19.98 -6.46
CA ALA A 173 15.46 20.80 -5.31
C ALA A 173 16.29 22.07 -5.46
N SER A 174 15.71 23.23 -5.18
CA SER A 174 16.44 24.50 -5.26
C SER A 174 17.76 24.34 -4.54
N ALA A 175 18.86 24.41 -5.30
CA ALA A 175 20.21 24.41 -4.77
C ALA A 175 20.45 25.76 -4.09
N GLU A 176 19.71 26.04 -3.01
CA GLU A 176 20.13 27.06 -2.08
C GLU A 176 21.41 26.51 -1.43
N PRO A 177 22.54 27.23 -1.54
CA PRO A 177 23.77 26.78 -0.93
C PRO A 177 23.53 26.64 0.57
N ILE A 178 23.88 25.48 1.13
CA ILE A 178 23.90 25.26 2.57
C ILE A 178 24.78 26.36 3.17
N THR A 179 24.18 27.24 3.97
CA THR A 179 24.89 28.35 4.61
C THR A 179 25.50 27.89 5.92
N GLU A 180 26.49 28.62 6.45
CA GLU A 180 27.08 28.31 7.77
C GLU A 180 26.04 28.33 8.90
N GLY A 181 24.87 28.96 8.70
CA GLY A 181 23.76 28.93 9.66
C GLY A 181 22.88 27.67 9.62
N ASP A 182 23.09 26.79 8.62
CA ASP A 182 22.38 25.51 8.47
C ASP A 182 23.18 24.32 9.05
N LEU A 183 24.39 24.58 9.55
CA LEU A 183 25.25 23.60 10.22
C LEU A 183 24.97 23.67 11.73
N ASP A 184 24.58 22.55 12.35
CA ASP A 184 24.43 22.46 13.80
C ASP A 184 25.83 22.60 14.47
N GLU A 185 25.92 23.34 15.59
CA GLU A 185 27.20 23.62 16.29
C GLU A 185 27.97 22.34 16.70
N ASP A 186 27.30 21.18 16.79
CA ASP A 186 27.91 19.88 17.12
C ASP A 186 28.73 19.26 15.96
N ASP A 187 28.57 19.72 14.72
CA ASP A 187 29.36 19.23 13.57
C ASP A 187 30.74 19.92 13.44
N THR A 188 31.06 20.85 14.35
CA THR A 188 32.32 21.62 14.36
C THR A 188 33.26 21.24 15.51
N VAL A 189 33.29 19.97 15.93
CA VAL A 189 34.42 19.48 16.74
C VAL A 189 35.66 19.32 15.86
N GLU A 190 36.55 20.30 16.04
CA GLU A 190 37.89 20.44 15.49
C GLU A 190 38.65 19.12 15.36
N ALA A 191 39.03 18.79 14.13
CA ALA A 191 40.28 18.07 13.88
C ALA A 191 41.45 19.05 14.15
N ALA A 192 41.85 19.17 15.41
CA ALA A 192 43.06 19.87 15.82
C ALA A 192 44.01 18.90 16.55
N GLU A 193 45.15 18.67 15.88
CA GLU A 193 46.43 18.04 16.29
C GLU A 193 46.46 16.62 16.90
#